data_AF-A0A538C5X0-F1
#
_entry.id   AF-A0A538C5X0-F1
#
_cell.length_a   1.000
_cell.length_b   1.000
_cell.length_c   1.000
_cell.angle_alpha   90.00
_cell.angle_beta   90.00
_cell.angle_gamma   90.00
#
_symmetry.space_group_name_H-M   'P 1'
#
loop_
_entity.id
_entity.type
_entity.pdbx_description
1 polymer ?
#
loop_
_entity_poly.entity_id
_entity_poly.type
_entity_poly.pdbx_seq_one_letter_code
_entity_poly.pdbx_strand_id
1 'polypeptide(L)'
;WLWWRVQVTDQSGQVIRSFKQHGEALSVSWTGLDTVGQPVPVGSYTMTMFAGRNGRSALPASLSLAVVPEPTPSPSPSPSPSGSPSPSPSP
;
A
#
# COMPACT_ATOMS: atom_id res chain seq x y z
N TRP A 1 28.45 -15.48 2.05
CA TRP A 1 27.66 -14.25 1.88
C TRP A 1 26.19 -14.56 2.19
N LEU A 2 25.52 -13.70 2.96
CA LEU A 2 24.08 -13.80 3.24
C LEU A 2 23.32 -12.94 2.23
N TRP A 3 22.27 -13.51 1.65
CA TRP A 3 21.43 -12.86 0.64
C TRP A 3 19.96 -12.97 1.00
N TRP A 4 19.22 -12.01 0.47
CA TRP A 4 17.78 -11.90 0.61
C TRP A 4 17.14 -11.65 -0.74
N ARG A 5 16.01 -12.28 -0.99
CA ARG A 5 15.10 -11.97 -2.09
C ARG A 5 13.70 -11.83 -1.53
N VAL A 6 13.01 -10.76 -1.88
CA VAL A 6 11.60 -10.57 -1.52
C VAL A 6 10.78 -10.52 -2.81
N GLN A 7 9.63 -11.17 -2.82
CA GLN A 7 8.68 -11.15 -3.92
C GLN A 7 7.32 -10.74 -3.38
N VAL A 8 6.65 -9.80 -4.06
CA VAL A 8 5.25 -9.47 -3.81
C VAL A 8 4.44 -10.08 -4.92
N THR A 9 3.45 -10.90 -4.56
CA THR A 9 2.52 -11.52 -5.50
C THR A 9 1.11 -11.03 -5.30
N ASP A 10 0.37 -10.91 -6.39
CA ASP A 10 -1.07 -10.70 -6.36
C ASP A 10 -1.83 -11.99 -5.96
N GLN A 11 -3.16 -11.92 -5.94
CA GLN A 11 -4.03 -13.05 -5.62
C GLN A 11 -3.93 -14.21 -6.63
N SER A 12 -3.51 -13.95 -7.87
CA SER A 12 -3.28 -14.98 -8.90
C SER A 12 -1.92 -15.68 -8.73
N GLY A 13 -1.06 -15.19 -7.84
CA GLY A 13 0.31 -15.66 -7.66
C GLY A 13 1.30 -14.99 -8.62
N GLN A 14 0.88 -13.98 -9.40
CA GLN A 14 1.78 -13.24 -10.28
C GLN A 14 2.71 -12.36 -9.45
N VAL A 15 4.02 -12.46 -9.70
CA VAL A 15 5.01 -11.58 -9.06
C VAL A 15 4.92 -10.18 -9.68
N ILE A 16 4.44 -9.23 -8.89
CA ILE A 16 4.28 -7.81 -9.30
C ILE A 16 5.46 -6.94 -8.85
N ARG A 17 6.26 -7.40 -7.88
CA ARG A 17 7.50 -6.76 -7.44
C ARG A 17 8.51 -7.77 -6.93
N SER A 18 9.80 -7.46 -7.09
CA SER A 18 10.87 -8.18 -6.41
C SER A 18 11.97 -7.23 -5.92
N PHE A 19 12.55 -7.58 -4.77
CA PHE A 19 13.67 -6.89 -4.16
C PHE A 19 14.80 -7.88 -3.91
N LYS A 20 16.04 -7.43 -4.04
CA LYS A 20 17.25 -8.20 -3.72
C LYS A 20 18.12 -7.37 -2.77
N GLN A 21 18.58 -8.00 -1.70
CA GLN A 21 19.37 -7.35 -0.65
C GLN A 21 20.47 -8.31 -0.18
N HIS A 22 21.54 -7.76 0.39
CA HIS A 22 22.63 -8.49 1.01
C HIS A 22 22.88 -7.94 2.42
N GLY A 23 23.44 -8.77 3.30
CA GLY A 23 23.80 -8.37 4.67
C GLY A 23 23.01 -9.13 5.73
N GLU A 24 23.27 -8.78 6.99
CA GLU A 24 22.73 -9.52 8.14
C GLU A 24 21.28 -9.16 8.49
N ALA A 25 20.78 -8.03 7.97
CA ALA A 25 19.41 -7.57 8.17
C ALA A 25 18.70 -7.31 6.82
N LEU A 26 17.38 -7.48 6.83
CA LEU A 26 16.51 -7.18 5.71
C LEU A 26 15.61 -5.98 6.05
N SER A 27 15.64 -4.96 5.20
CA SER A 27 14.67 -3.86 5.23
C SER A 27 14.14 -3.63 3.82
N VAL A 28 12.83 -3.80 3.66
CA VAL A 28 12.12 -3.64 2.38
C VAL A 28 10.84 -2.87 2.66
N SER A 29 10.59 -1.83 1.87
CA SER A 29 9.34 -1.07 1.87
C SER A 29 8.66 -1.22 0.52
N TRP A 30 7.39 -1.57 0.53
CA TRP A 30 6.54 -1.60 -0.66
C TRP A 30 5.34 -0.67 -0.44
N THR A 31 5.20 0.30 -1.33
CA THR A 31 4.20 1.38 -1.24
C THR A 31 2.94 1.09 -2.06
N GLY A 32 2.69 -0.16 -2.44
CA GLY A 32 1.54 -0.51 -3.29
C GLY A 32 1.75 -0.18 -4.78
N LEU A 33 3.00 -0.07 -5.25
CA LEU A 33 3.32 0.23 -6.65
C LEU A 33 3.89 -1.00 -7.37
N ASP A 34 3.55 -1.18 -8.64
CA ASP A 34 4.10 -2.21 -9.52
C ASP A 34 5.53 -1.87 -10.02
N THR A 35 6.07 -2.66 -10.95
CA THR A 35 7.43 -2.46 -11.51
C THR A 35 7.57 -1.22 -12.37
N VAL A 36 6.48 -0.67 -12.91
CA VAL A 36 6.48 0.56 -13.71
C VAL A 36 6.09 1.79 -12.87
N GLY A 37 5.91 1.61 -11.57
CA GLY A 37 5.60 2.68 -10.62
C GLY A 37 4.12 3.05 -10.56
N GLN A 38 3.24 2.22 -11.13
CA GLN A 38 1.80 2.44 -11.11
C GLN A 38 1.17 1.82 -9.85
N PRO A 39 0.12 2.45 -9.28
CA PRO A 39 -0.65 1.86 -8.18
C PRO A 39 -1.24 0.52 -8.58
N VAL A 40 -1.10 -0.47 -7.71
CA VAL A 40 -1.77 -1.76 -7.89
C VAL A 40 -3.23 -1.69 -7.44
N PRO A 41 -4.12 -2.52 -7.97
CA PRO A 41 -5.51 -2.57 -7.53
C PRO A 41 -5.66 -2.84 -6.03
N VAL A 42 -6.76 -2.36 -5.45
CA VAL A 42 -7.22 -2.76 -4.12
C VAL A 42 -7.40 -4.27 -4.10
N GLY A 43 -6.87 -4.93 -3.06
CA GLY A 43 -6.91 -6.39 -2.98
C GLY A 43 -5.88 -6.97 -2.01
N SER A 44 -5.85 -8.30 -1.95
CA SER A 44 -4.91 -9.06 -1.13
C SER A 44 -3.66 -9.43 -1.91
N TYR A 45 -2.52 -9.29 -1.24
CA TYR A 45 -1.20 -9.57 -1.77
C TYR A 45 -0.41 -10.41 -0.77
N THR A 46 0.57 -11.14 -1.28
CA THR A 46 1.48 -11.94 -0.44
C THR A 46 2.92 -11.49 -0.68
N MET A 47 3.61 -11.12 0.40
CA MET A 47 5.04 -10.86 0.37
C MET A 47 5.81 -12.08 0.87
N THR A 48 6.58 -12.70 -0.01
CA THR A 48 7.40 -13.88 0.31
C THR A 48 8.88 -13.50 0.34
N MET A 49 9.53 -13.82 1.46
CA MET A 49 10.93 -13.57 1.74
C MET A 49 11.71 -14.87 1.63
N PHE A 50 12.80 -14.84 0.87
CA PHE A 50 13.75 -15.92 0.69
C PHE A 50 15.11 -15.44 1.20
N ALA A 51 15.84 -16.32 1.87
CA ALA A 51 17.17 -16.02 2.36
C ALA A 51 18.11 -17.21 2.15
N GLY A 52 19.40 -16.94 2.08
CA GLY A 52 20.40 -17.99 2.08
C GLY A 52 21.79 -17.51 2.44
N ARG A 53 22.61 -18.42 2.93
CA ARG A 53 23.99 -18.17 3.33
C ARG A 53 24.87 -19.32 2.85
N ASN A 54 25.97 -18.97 2.18
CA ASN A 54 27.01 -19.93 1.76
C ASN A 54 26.45 -21.15 1.00
N GLY A 55 25.57 -20.90 0.03
CA GLY A 55 24.96 -21.94 -0.81
C GLY A 55 23.79 -22.70 -0.17
N ARG A 56 23.43 -22.39 1.08
CA ARG A 56 22.25 -22.96 1.76
C ARG A 56 21.11 -21.96 1.73
N SER A 57 19.88 -22.43 1.46
CA SER A 57 18.66 -21.63 1.53
C SER A 57 17.90 -21.91 2.82
N ALA A 58 17.32 -20.87 3.42
CA ALA A 58 16.35 -21.00 4.49
C ALA A 58 14.96 -21.33 3.92
N LEU A 59 14.05 -21.76 4.78
CA LEU A 59 12.63 -21.82 4.43
C LEU A 59 12.10 -20.40 4.17
N PRO A 60 11.22 -20.22 3.17
CA PRO A 60 10.64 -18.92 2.90
C PRO A 60 9.69 -18.51 4.03
N ALA A 61 9.62 -17.20 4.29
CA ALA A 61 8.65 -16.60 5.19
C ALA A 61 7.67 -15.75 4.39
N SER A 62 6.38 -15.81 4.72
CA SER A 62 5.31 -15.13 3.98
C SER A 62 4.50 -14.21 4.89
N LEU A 63 4.19 -13.02 4.39
CA LEU A 63 3.28 -12.05 5.01
C LEU A 63 2.11 -11.79 4.06
N SER A 64 0.89 -11.86 4.57
CA SER A 64 -0.30 -11.41 3.84
C SER A 64 -0.56 -9.94 4.14
N LEU A 65 -0.91 -9.17 3.12
CA LEU A 65 -1.15 -7.73 3.21
C LEU A 65 -2.29 -7.34 2.27
N ALA A 66 -3.00 -6.27 2.62
CA ALA A 66 -4.11 -5.76 1.83
C ALA A 66 -3.82 -4.32 1.41
N VAL A 67 -4.03 -4.02 0.12
CA VAL A 67 -4.12 -2.66 -0.38
C VAL A 67 -5.58 -2.24 -0.25
N VAL A 68 -5.84 -1.16 0.49
CA VAL A 68 -7.17 -0.61 0.74
C VAL A 68 -7.28 0.77 0.11
N PRO A 69 -8.49 1.21 -0.28
CA PRO A 69 -8.67 2.56 -0.80
C PRO A 69 -8.30 3.62 0.24
N GLU A 70 -7.77 4.75 -0.22
CA GLU A 70 -7.56 5.91 0.64
C GLU A 70 -8.92 6.43 1.13
N PRO A 71 -9.07 6.79 2.43
CA PRO A 71 -10.33 7.31 2.94
C PRO A 71 -10.68 8.61 2.19
N THR A 72 -11.86 8.65 1.57
CA THR A 72 -12.34 9.89 0.95
C THR A 72 -12.56 10.94 2.06
N PRO A 73 -11.98 12.15 1.97
CA PRO A 73 -12.30 13.19 2.93
C PRO A 73 -13.79 13.52 2.85
N SER A 74 -14.48 13.53 3.99
CA SER A 74 -15.88 13.93 4.04
C SER A 74 -16.03 15.35 3.50
N PRO A 75 -17.05 15.65 2.66
CA PRO A 75 -17.28 17.02 2.23
C PRO A 75 -17.52 17.90 3.48
N SER A 76 -16.84 19.05 3.54
CA SER A 76 -17.08 20.07 4.56
C SER A 76 -18.55 20.50 4.49
N PRO A 77 -19.26 20.68 5.61
CA PRO A 77 -20.63 21.17 5.57
C PRO A 77 -20.67 22.52 4.83
N SER A 78 -21.49 22.60 3.78
CA SER A 78 -21.73 23.86 3.08
C SER A 78 -22.26 24.89 4.09
N PRO A 79 -21.74 26.12 4.14
CA PRO A 79 -22.33 27.14 4.99
C PRO A 79 -23.79 27.35 4.54
N SER A 80 -24.74 27.17 5.46
CA SER A 80 -26.15 27.53 5.22
C SER A 80 -26.22 29.01 4.86
N PRO A 81 -26.98 29.41 3.81
CA PRO A 81 -27.20 30.81 3.55
C PRO A 81 -27.90 31.44 4.77
N SER A 82 -27.22 32.39 5.41
CA SER A 82 -27.76 33.20 6.49
C SER A 82 -29.02 33.91 5.97
N GLY A 83 -30.12 33.77 6.70
CA GLY A 83 -31.43 34.29 6.31
C GLY A 83 -31.37 35.75 5.88
N SER A 84 -31.94 36.02 4.71
CA SER A 84 -32.14 37.36 4.18
C SER A 84 -32.96 38.20 5.18
N PRO A 85 -32.59 39.46 5.45
CA PRO A 85 -33.36 40.32 6.36
C PRO A 85 -34.75 40.60 5.77
N SER A 86 -35.79 40.43 6.57
CA SER A 86 -37.15 40.83 6.21
C SER A 86 -37.25 42.36 6.25
N PRO A 87 -37.64 43.06 5.15
CA PRO A 87 -37.94 44.47 5.23
C PRO A 87 -39.22 44.66 6.06
N SER A 88 -39.15 45.46 7.12
CA SER A 88 -40.34 45.90 7.86
C SER A 88 -40.95 47.09 7.10
N PRO A 89 -42.21 47.02 6.64
CA PRO A 89 -42.89 48.20 6.10
C PRO A 89 -43.33 49.14 7.24
N SER A 90 -43.07 50.44 7.10
CA SER A 90 -43.72 51.51 7.87
C SER A 90 -45.11 51.79 7.29
N PRO A 91 -46.12 51.99 8.13
CA PRO A 91 -46.68 53.34 8.33
C PRO A 91 -46.95 53.71 9.80
#